data_AF-A0A914YVT3-F1
#
_entry.id   AF-A0A914YVT3-F1
#
_cell.length_a   1.000
_cell.length_b   1.000
_cell.length_c   1.000
_cell.angle_alpha   90.00
_cell.angle_beta   90.00
_cell.angle_gamma   90.00
#
_symmetry.space_group_name_H-M   'P 1'
#
loop_
_entity.id
_entity.type
_entity.pdbx_description
1 polymer ?
#
loop_
_entity_poly.entity_id
_entity_poly.type
_entity_poly.pdbx_seq_one_letter_code
_entity_poly.pdbx_strand_id
1 'polypeptide(L)'
;MCTCCTPAKRYHKFCIGFHGNKARVECRPVRDYLRRNQLVIYLQNSLTKGQENLRKLLISVTKREKKLEKALISKANVQGQNLRQYYSILNQMGVARNAWFGNYNGNQARIVMTQTEKFEQLDAANTCPRIHHLVTAIKKLGNLQHYTAAKFLTDEQIEDLKILIEDFVQHMVNNLDDTNVTPKAHYLLHIHENAERYKTLGLISEQAIEALHAFVNSIYSRASFFKKEDRDEWVMKYIFRQNILKDMSKKE
;
A
#
# COMPACT_ATOMS: atom_id res chain seq x y z
N MET A 1 6.38 -59.78 6.44
CA MET A 1 6.37 -59.38 7.88
C MET A 1 7.32 -58.21 8.05
N CYS A 2 6.93 -57.13 8.76
CA CYS A 2 7.87 -56.05 9.09
C CYS A 2 8.95 -56.62 10.02
N THR A 3 10.22 -56.40 9.69
CA THR A 3 11.39 -56.76 10.51
C THR A 3 11.47 -55.99 11.83
N CYS A 4 10.57 -55.03 12.05
CA CYS A 4 10.49 -54.18 13.23
C CYS A 4 9.70 -54.76 14.41
N CYS A 5 9.05 -55.91 14.25
CA CYS A 5 8.19 -56.51 15.27
C CYS A 5 8.88 -57.67 16.00
N THR A 6 9.72 -57.36 17.00
CA THR A 6 10.06 -58.28 18.09
C THR A 6 8.95 -58.31 19.16
N PRO A 7 8.86 -59.37 19.99
CA PRO A 7 7.64 -59.73 20.74
C PRO A 7 7.34 -58.87 21.99
N ALA A 8 7.76 -57.60 22.01
CA ALA A 8 7.43 -56.66 23.08
C ALA A 8 6.23 -55.78 22.66
N LYS A 9 5.03 -56.28 22.98
CA LYS A 9 3.71 -55.63 22.99
C LYS A 9 3.73 -54.09 22.89
N ARG A 10 3.66 -53.52 21.68
CA ARG A 10 3.02 -52.21 21.41
C ARG A 10 2.34 -52.25 20.06
N TYR A 11 1.05 -52.54 20.07
CA TYR A 11 0.21 -52.52 18.87
C TYR A 11 0.17 -51.10 18.28
N HIS A 12 0.63 -50.92 17.04
CA HIS A 12 0.42 -49.69 16.27
C HIS A 12 -1.01 -49.72 15.72
N LYS A 13 -1.85 -48.77 16.16
CA LYS A 13 -3.31 -48.81 15.95
C LYS A 13 -3.80 -48.34 14.58
N PHE A 14 -2.93 -48.01 13.62
CA PHE A 14 -3.36 -47.58 12.27
C PHE A 14 -2.38 -48.04 11.19
N CYS A 15 -2.70 -49.16 10.55
CA CYS A 15 -2.26 -49.47 9.19
C CYS A 15 -3.41 -49.09 8.26
N ILE A 16 -3.43 -47.86 7.74
CA ILE A 16 -4.36 -47.49 6.68
C ILE A 16 -3.72 -47.94 5.36
N GLY A 17 -4.38 -48.87 4.69
CA GLY A 17 -3.90 -49.51 3.48
C GLY A 17 -3.85 -48.57 2.28
N PHE A 18 -2.85 -48.79 1.44
CA PHE A 18 -2.97 -48.62 -0.01
C PHE A 18 -2.46 -49.91 -0.64
N HIS A 19 -3.39 -50.70 -1.19
CA HIS A 19 -3.09 -51.92 -1.95
C HIS A 19 -2.47 -51.53 -3.29
N GLY A 20 -1.14 -51.59 -3.35
CA GLY A 20 -0.37 -51.61 -4.59
C GLY A 20 0.90 -52.40 -4.33
N ASN A 21 1.16 -53.44 -5.12
CA ASN A 21 2.21 -54.45 -4.92
C ASN A 21 3.67 -53.93 -4.97
N LYS A 22 3.91 -52.63 -4.83
CA LYS A 22 5.25 -51.99 -4.79
C LYS A 22 5.41 -50.87 -3.76
N ALA A 23 4.51 -50.71 -2.78
CA ALA A 23 4.73 -49.74 -1.70
C ALA A 23 5.62 -50.35 -0.59
N ARG A 24 6.88 -49.89 -0.49
CA ARG A 24 7.67 -50.09 0.73
C ARG A 24 6.98 -49.31 1.86
N VAL A 25 6.44 -50.02 2.84
CA VAL A 25 5.93 -49.40 4.07
C VAL A 25 7.13 -48.93 4.88
N GLU A 26 7.47 -47.64 4.76
CA GLU A 26 8.38 -47.00 5.70
C GLU A 26 7.71 -46.94 7.08
N CYS A 27 8.10 -47.84 7.97
CA CYS A 27 7.71 -47.77 9.37
C CYS A 27 8.36 -46.54 10.00
N ARG A 28 7.60 -45.43 10.14
CA ARG A 28 8.10 -44.23 10.83
C ARG A 28 7.87 -44.33 12.34
N PRO A 29 8.82 -43.87 13.17
CA PRO A 29 8.66 -43.91 14.62
C PRO A 29 7.44 -43.09 15.05
N VAL A 30 6.63 -43.63 15.97
CA VAL A 30 5.45 -42.96 16.57
C VAL A 30 5.79 -41.57 17.14
N ARG A 31 7.05 -41.34 17.55
CA ARG A 31 7.54 -40.03 18.04
C ARG A 31 7.43 -38.91 17.01
N ASP A 32 7.70 -39.17 15.73
CA ASP A 32 7.65 -38.13 14.70
C ASP A 32 6.21 -37.73 14.36
N TYR A 33 5.29 -38.69 14.41
CA TYR A 33 3.85 -38.45 14.27
C TYR A 33 3.29 -37.63 15.45
N LEU A 34 3.69 -37.98 16.69
CA LEU A 34 3.29 -37.23 17.89
C LEU A 34 3.79 -35.78 17.86
N ARG A 35 5.04 -35.54 17.44
CA ARG A 35 5.60 -34.18 17.28
C ARG A 35 4.87 -33.37 16.22
N ARG A 36 4.55 -33.97 15.06
CA ARG A 36 3.78 -33.28 14.01
C ARG A 36 2.37 -32.95 14.46
N ASN A 37 1.68 -33.86 15.14
CA ASN A 37 0.34 -33.57 15.68
C ASN A 37 0.37 -32.48 16.75
N GLN A 38 1.38 -32.47 17.62
CA GLN A 38 1.57 -31.35 18.57
C GLN A 38 1.79 -30.02 17.84
N LEU A 39 2.56 -30.02 16.75
CA LEU A 39 2.82 -28.84 15.94
C LEU A 39 1.57 -28.36 15.17
N VAL A 40 0.76 -29.29 14.65
CA VAL A 40 -0.53 -28.99 14.00
C VAL A 40 -1.51 -28.39 15.01
N ILE A 41 -1.62 -28.96 16.21
CA ILE A 41 -2.47 -28.44 17.30
C ILE A 41 -1.99 -27.03 17.70
N TYR A 42 -0.68 -26.83 17.82
CA TYR A 42 -0.11 -25.51 18.12
C TYR A 42 -0.43 -24.47 17.04
N LEU A 43 -0.29 -24.83 15.76
CA LEU A 43 -0.60 -23.95 14.63
C LEU A 43 -2.10 -23.65 14.55
N GLN A 44 -2.97 -24.64 14.76
CA GLN A 44 -4.42 -24.45 14.82
C GLN A 44 -4.79 -23.49 15.94
N ASN A 45 -4.28 -23.69 17.16
CA ASN A 45 -4.53 -22.80 18.30
C ASN A 45 -4.03 -21.37 18.03
N SER A 46 -2.88 -21.23 17.39
CA SER A 46 -2.32 -19.93 17.02
C SER A 46 -3.18 -19.22 15.96
N LEU A 47 -3.68 -19.97 14.97
CA LEU A 47 -4.57 -19.47 13.93
C LEU A 47 -5.91 -19.00 14.53
N THR A 48 -6.51 -19.80 15.42
CA THR A 48 -7.76 -19.48 16.10
C THR A 48 -7.60 -18.23 16.97
N LYS A 49 -6.51 -18.12 17.73
CA LYS A 49 -6.18 -16.89 18.47
C LYS A 49 -6.03 -15.68 17.54
N GLY A 50 -5.36 -15.85 16.40
CA GLY A 50 -5.22 -14.80 15.38
C GLY A 50 -6.57 -14.33 14.84
N GLN A 51 -7.47 -15.26 14.51
CA GLN A 51 -8.82 -14.95 14.04
C GLN A 51 -9.63 -14.20 15.10
N GLU A 52 -9.53 -14.59 16.37
CA GLU A 52 -10.25 -13.93 17.43
C GLU A 52 -9.73 -12.51 17.70
N ASN A 53 -8.41 -12.31 17.64
CA ASN A 53 -7.80 -10.99 17.72
C ASN A 53 -8.24 -10.08 16.56
N LEU A 54 -8.29 -10.61 15.34
CA LEU A 54 -8.80 -9.89 14.18
C LEU A 54 -10.28 -9.50 14.34
N ARG A 55 -11.12 -10.39 14.87
CA ARG A 55 -12.53 -10.08 15.17
C ARG A 55 -12.66 -8.96 16.22
N LYS A 56 -11.88 -9.03 17.30
CA LYS A 56 -11.86 -7.99 18.34
C LYS A 56 -11.43 -6.64 17.76
N LEU A 57 -10.39 -6.64 16.92
CA LEU A 57 -9.92 -5.45 16.23
C LEU A 57 -11.00 -4.89 15.30
N LEU A 58 -11.65 -5.73 14.49
CA LEU A 58 -12.73 -5.33 13.59
C LEU A 58 -13.86 -4.61 14.34
N ILE A 59 -14.31 -5.18 15.47
CA ILE A 59 -15.35 -4.58 16.32
C ILE A 59 -14.90 -3.23 16.87
N SER A 60 -13.64 -3.12 17.32
CA SER A 60 -13.09 -1.87 17.84
C SER A 60 -13.04 -0.78 16.77
N VAL A 61 -12.66 -1.13 15.54
CA VAL A 61 -12.59 -0.22 14.39
C VAL A 61 -14.00 0.23 14.00
N THR A 62 -14.97 -0.69 13.87
CA THR A 62 -16.36 -0.32 13.54
C THR A 62 -17.00 0.57 14.61
N LYS A 63 -16.73 0.33 15.90
CA LYS A 63 -17.19 1.22 16.97
C LYS A 63 -16.59 2.62 16.85
N ARG A 64 -15.29 2.70 16.50
CA ARG A 64 -14.59 3.99 16.32
C ARG A 64 -15.10 4.73 15.09
N GLU A 65 -15.37 4.03 13.99
CA GLU A 65 -16.00 4.59 12.79
C GLU A 65 -17.37 5.19 13.11
N LYS A 66 -18.25 4.43 13.78
CA LYS A 66 -19.57 4.94 14.18
C LYS A 66 -19.49 6.15 15.10
N LYS A 67 -18.49 6.21 15.99
CA LYS A 67 -18.28 7.36 16.88
C LYS A 67 -17.80 8.59 16.12
N LEU A 68 -16.85 8.41 15.18
CA LEU A 68 -16.37 9.46 14.30
C LEU A 68 -17.49 9.98 13.39
N GLU A 69 -18.28 9.07 12.82
CA GLU A 69 -19.43 9.41 11.99
C GLU A 69 -20.45 10.25 12.78
N LYS A 70 -20.81 9.85 13.99
CA LYS A 70 -21.69 10.63 14.87
C LYS A 70 -21.11 12.02 15.19
N ALA A 71 -19.81 12.12 15.48
CA ALA A 71 -19.15 13.39 15.77
C ALA A 71 -19.06 14.32 14.54
N LEU A 72 -18.97 13.76 13.34
CA LEU A 72 -19.00 14.51 12.07
C LEU A 72 -20.43 15.00 11.76
N ILE A 73 -21.44 14.16 12.00
CA ILE A 73 -22.86 14.49 11.83
C ILE A 73 -23.29 15.58 12.82
N SER A 74 -22.87 15.49 14.08
CA SER A 74 -23.24 16.46 15.11
C SER A 74 -22.67 17.86 14.88
N LYS A 75 -21.66 17.99 13.99
CA LYS A 75 -21.02 19.27 13.67
C LYS A 75 -21.54 19.91 12.37
N ALA A 76 -22.44 19.27 11.62
CA ALA A 76 -22.72 19.66 10.24
C ALA A 76 -24.21 19.52 9.85
N ASN A 77 -24.99 20.60 9.97
CA ASN A 77 -26.28 20.74 9.26
C ASN A 77 -26.03 20.86 7.75
N VAL A 78 -26.81 20.15 6.91
CA VAL A 78 -26.74 20.04 5.43
C VAL A 78 -25.38 19.55 4.87
N GLN A 79 -24.25 20.07 5.38
CA GLN A 79 -22.88 19.61 5.18
C GLN A 79 -22.66 18.13 5.52
N GLY A 80 -23.47 17.54 6.42
CA GLY A 80 -23.34 16.13 6.80
C GLY A 80 -23.61 15.14 5.66
N GLN A 81 -24.50 15.47 4.71
CA GLN A 81 -24.83 14.57 3.59
C GLN A 81 -23.73 14.59 2.52
N ASN A 82 -23.28 15.77 2.10
CA ASN A 82 -22.18 15.92 1.14
C ASN A 82 -20.88 15.31 1.68
N LEU A 83 -20.63 15.48 2.98
CA LEU A 83 -19.48 14.88 3.64
C LEU A 83 -19.57 13.34 3.70
N ARG A 84 -20.77 12.78 3.94
CA ARG A 84 -20.98 11.33 3.85
C ARG A 84 -20.78 10.80 2.43
N GLN A 85 -21.29 11.50 1.42
CA GLN A 85 -21.07 11.15 0.01
C GLN A 85 -19.58 11.18 -0.35
N TYR A 86 -18.87 12.25 0.04
CA TYR A 86 -17.43 12.35 -0.13
C TYR A 86 -16.68 11.17 0.50
N TYR A 87 -16.99 10.83 1.75
CA TYR A 87 -16.36 9.67 2.40
C TYR A 87 -16.76 8.33 1.77
N SER A 88 -18.00 8.20 1.28
CA SER A 88 -18.46 7.02 0.55
C SER A 88 -17.62 6.83 -0.72
N ILE A 89 -17.42 7.90 -1.49
CA ILE A 89 -16.60 7.90 -2.70
C ILE A 89 -15.15 7.49 -2.38
N LEU A 90 -14.53 8.06 -1.35
CA LEU A 90 -13.18 7.67 -0.92
C LEU A 90 -13.10 6.19 -0.51
N ASN A 91 -14.10 5.67 0.20
CA ASN A 91 -14.16 4.26 0.54
C ASN A 91 -14.30 3.37 -0.70
N GLN A 92 -15.11 3.77 -1.69
CA GLN A 92 -15.23 3.07 -2.97
C GLN A 92 -13.93 3.09 -3.79
N MET A 93 -13.07 4.09 -3.58
CA MET A 93 -11.72 4.12 -4.15
C MET A 93 -10.73 3.20 -3.41
N GLY A 94 -11.10 2.66 -2.25
CA GLY A 94 -10.18 1.89 -1.38
C GLY A 94 -9.28 2.79 -0.52
N VAL A 95 -9.63 4.06 -0.35
CA VAL A 95 -8.85 5.03 0.41
C VAL A 95 -9.33 5.03 1.86
N ALA A 96 -8.62 4.30 2.72
CA ALA A 96 -8.98 4.16 4.13
C ALA A 96 -8.80 5.47 4.93
N ARG A 97 -9.73 5.74 5.85
CA ARG A 97 -9.60 6.81 6.85
C ARG A 97 -8.50 6.45 7.84
N ASN A 98 -7.37 7.14 7.79
CA ASN A 98 -6.46 7.15 8.93
C ASN A 98 -7.08 8.08 9.99
N ALA A 99 -7.47 7.52 11.14
CA ALA A 99 -8.15 8.24 12.23
C ALA A 99 -7.26 9.31 12.91
N TRP A 100 -6.01 9.46 12.46
CA TRP A 100 -5.02 10.40 12.94
C TRP A 100 -4.51 11.18 11.72
N PHE A 101 -5.13 12.35 11.51
CA PHE A 101 -4.72 13.41 10.57
C PHE A 101 -4.93 13.09 9.08
N GLY A 102 -5.31 14.11 8.31
CA GLY A 102 -5.53 14.10 6.87
C GLY A 102 -4.26 13.85 6.03
N ASN A 103 -3.46 12.87 6.44
CA ASN A 103 -2.24 12.44 5.77
C ASN A 103 -2.58 11.22 4.92
N TYR A 104 -2.91 11.46 3.65
CA TYR A 104 -2.86 10.43 2.63
C TYR A 104 -1.41 10.02 2.40
N ASN A 105 -1.13 8.72 2.38
CA ASN A 105 0.17 8.25 1.88
C ASN A 105 0.25 8.38 0.35
N GLY A 106 1.44 8.26 -0.24
CA GLY A 106 1.64 8.43 -1.69
C GLY A 106 0.73 7.53 -2.54
N ASN A 107 0.50 6.28 -2.11
CA ASN A 107 -0.40 5.36 -2.82
C ASN A 107 -1.86 5.80 -2.75
N GLN A 108 -2.33 6.23 -1.59
CA GLN A 108 -3.68 6.75 -1.41
C GLN A 108 -3.89 8.03 -2.22
N ALA A 109 -2.93 8.95 -2.18
CA ALA A 109 -2.96 10.17 -2.98
C ALA A 109 -3.01 9.84 -4.48
N ARG A 110 -2.21 8.87 -4.93
CA ARG A 110 -2.25 8.38 -6.31
C ARG A 110 -3.61 7.80 -6.70
N ILE A 111 -4.19 6.95 -5.86
CA ILE A 111 -5.53 6.37 -6.09
C ILE A 111 -6.58 7.48 -6.26
N VAL A 112 -6.60 8.46 -5.36
CA VAL A 112 -7.53 9.60 -5.43
C VAL A 112 -7.36 10.37 -6.74
N MET A 113 -6.10 10.66 -7.11
CA MET A 113 -5.75 11.40 -8.32
C MET A 113 -5.94 10.59 -9.62
N THR A 114 -6.02 9.27 -9.56
CA THR A 114 -6.29 8.42 -10.74
C THR A 114 -7.79 8.20 -10.95
N GLN A 115 -8.61 8.24 -9.89
CA GLN A 115 -10.05 7.95 -9.95
C GLN A 115 -10.91 9.23 -9.78
N THR A 116 -10.42 10.35 -10.32
CA THR A 116 -11.01 11.67 -10.08
C THR A 116 -12.43 11.83 -10.65
N GLU A 117 -12.80 11.00 -11.62
CA GLU A 117 -14.15 10.90 -12.18
C GLU A 117 -15.21 10.54 -11.14
N LYS A 118 -14.86 9.78 -10.09
CA LYS A 118 -15.84 9.41 -9.05
C LYS A 118 -16.32 10.60 -8.24
N PHE A 119 -15.60 11.72 -8.23
CA PHE A 119 -16.05 12.94 -7.57
C PHE A 119 -17.21 13.63 -8.31
N GLU A 120 -17.53 13.25 -9.55
CA GLU A 120 -18.74 13.70 -10.26
C GLU A 120 -20.03 13.19 -9.61
N GLN A 121 -19.94 12.12 -8.79
CA GLN A 121 -21.05 11.57 -8.02
C GLN A 121 -21.40 12.43 -6.79
N LEU A 122 -20.64 13.48 -6.49
CA LEU A 122 -21.00 14.44 -5.47
C LEU A 122 -22.11 15.33 -5.99
N ASP A 123 -23.31 15.23 -5.41
CA ASP A 123 -24.45 16.10 -5.76
C ASP A 123 -24.07 17.59 -5.65
N ALA A 124 -23.22 17.90 -4.67
CA ALA A 124 -22.69 19.23 -4.44
C ALA A 124 -21.78 19.75 -5.56
N ALA A 125 -21.12 18.87 -6.32
CA ALA A 125 -20.29 19.27 -7.47
C ALA A 125 -21.12 19.79 -8.64
N ASN A 126 -22.41 19.43 -8.73
CA ASN A 126 -23.33 19.90 -9.76
C ASN A 126 -24.18 21.10 -9.31
N THR A 127 -24.24 21.38 -8.01
CA THR A 127 -25.14 22.38 -7.42
C THR A 127 -24.41 23.54 -6.75
N CYS A 128 -23.12 23.39 -6.42
CA CYS A 128 -22.30 24.41 -5.79
C CYS A 128 -21.08 24.72 -6.68
N PRO A 129 -20.98 25.94 -7.26
CA PRO A 129 -19.85 26.35 -8.11
C PRO A 129 -18.48 26.18 -7.44
N ARG A 130 -18.42 26.42 -6.12
CA ARG A 130 -17.19 26.26 -5.34
C ARG A 130 -16.74 24.80 -5.33
N ILE A 131 -17.65 23.87 -5.01
CA ILE A 131 -17.33 22.44 -4.98
C ILE A 131 -17.03 21.93 -6.39
N HIS A 132 -17.72 22.44 -7.42
CA HIS A 132 -17.41 22.16 -8.82
C HIS A 132 -15.96 22.48 -9.14
N HIS A 133 -15.52 23.71 -8.88
CA HIS A 133 -14.14 24.12 -9.15
C HIS A 133 -13.12 23.30 -8.35
N LEU A 134 -13.43 22.87 -7.12
CA LEU A 134 -12.54 22.01 -6.33
C LEU A 134 -12.39 20.62 -6.96
N VAL A 135 -13.50 20.02 -7.40
CA VAL A 135 -13.49 18.73 -8.09
C VAL A 135 -12.69 18.84 -9.40
N THR A 136 -12.87 19.93 -10.15
CA THR A 136 -12.11 20.15 -11.38
C THR A 136 -10.62 20.34 -11.09
N ALA A 137 -10.24 21.11 -10.07
CA ALA A 137 -8.84 21.25 -9.65
C ALA A 137 -8.20 19.89 -9.29
N ILE A 138 -8.93 19.01 -8.59
CA ILE A 138 -8.47 17.65 -8.28
C ILE A 138 -8.24 16.83 -9.56
N LYS A 139 -9.12 16.94 -10.57
CA LYS A 139 -8.94 16.29 -11.88
C LYS A 139 -7.68 16.79 -12.59
N LYS A 140 -7.43 18.10 -12.56
CA LYS A 140 -6.22 18.68 -13.16
C LYS A 140 -4.94 18.19 -12.49
N LEU A 141 -4.94 18.06 -11.16
CA LEU A 141 -3.84 17.41 -10.43
C LEU A 141 -3.67 15.93 -10.82
N GLY A 142 -4.77 15.21 -11.06
CA GLY A 142 -4.74 13.86 -11.60
C GLY A 142 -4.03 13.76 -12.94
N ASN A 143 -4.37 14.66 -13.87
CA ASN A 143 -3.72 14.73 -15.18
C ASN A 143 -2.23 15.11 -15.07
N LEU A 144 -1.88 15.98 -14.12
CA LEU A 144 -0.50 16.42 -13.89
C LEU A 144 0.43 15.24 -13.56
N GLN A 145 -0.10 14.17 -12.94
CA GLN A 145 0.68 12.97 -12.63
C GLN A 145 1.35 12.36 -13.85
N HIS A 146 0.75 12.46 -15.05
CA HIS A 146 1.32 11.89 -16.27
C HIS A 146 2.71 12.47 -16.60
N TYR A 147 2.93 13.74 -16.28
CA TYR A 147 4.19 14.44 -16.52
C TYR A 147 5.25 14.17 -15.45
N THR A 148 4.85 13.62 -14.29
CA THR A 148 5.76 13.30 -13.19
C THR A 148 6.38 11.91 -13.28
N ALA A 149 6.08 11.14 -14.34
CA ALA A 149 6.70 9.85 -14.58
C ALA A 149 8.23 10.00 -14.77
N ALA A 150 8.97 8.94 -14.45
CA ALA A 150 10.42 8.86 -14.61
C ALA A 150 10.81 8.72 -16.10
N LYS A 151 10.61 9.79 -16.87
CA LYS A 151 10.92 9.91 -18.30
C LYS A 151 11.39 11.33 -18.64
N PHE A 152 11.99 11.48 -19.81
CA PHE A 152 12.18 12.81 -20.41
C PHE A 152 10.86 13.30 -21.03
N LEU A 153 10.64 14.61 -20.96
CA LEU A 153 9.49 15.30 -21.53
C LEU A 153 9.90 15.97 -22.84
N THR A 154 9.01 15.94 -23.83
CA THR A 154 9.17 16.72 -25.07
C THR A 154 8.80 18.18 -24.83
N ASP A 155 9.22 19.07 -25.72
CA ASP A 155 8.86 20.50 -25.63
C ASP A 155 7.33 20.71 -25.69
N GLU A 156 6.64 19.94 -26.53
CA GLU A 156 5.16 19.92 -26.59
C GLU A 156 4.54 19.51 -25.24
N GLN A 157 5.07 18.46 -24.60
CA GLN A 157 4.60 18.03 -23.26
C GLN A 157 4.87 19.07 -22.17
N ILE A 158 5.92 19.88 -22.31
CA ILE A 158 6.23 20.95 -21.37
C ILE A 158 5.24 22.10 -21.53
N GLU A 159 4.87 22.45 -22.77
CA GLU A 159 3.84 23.46 -23.03
C GLU A 159 2.46 23.00 -22.53
N ASP A 160 2.09 21.74 -22.79
CA ASP A 160 0.85 21.15 -22.26
C ASP A 160 0.82 21.16 -20.73
N LEU A 161 1.96 20.88 -20.08
CA LEU A 161 2.10 20.95 -18.63
C LEU A 161 1.85 22.37 -18.11
N LYS A 162 2.38 23.38 -18.79
CA LYS A 162 2.20 24.78 -18.42
C LYS A 162 0.73 25.19 -18.49
N ILE A 163 0.06 24.90 -19.62
CA ILE A 163 -1.39 25.13 -19.80
C ILE A 163 -2.19 24.43 -18.70
N LEU A 164 -1.83 23.18 -18.38
CA LEU A 164 -2.50 22.41 -17.32
C LEU A 164 -2.34 23.04 -15.93
N ILE A 165 -1.17 23.59 -15.61
CA ILE A 165 -0.91 24.28 -14.35
C ILE A 165 -1.72 25.57 -14.27
N GLU A 166 -1.74 26.38 -15.35
CA GLU A 166 -2.50 27.63 -15.40
C GLU A 166 -4.01 27.37 -15.18
N ASP A 167 -4.57 26.34 -15.82
CA ASP A 167 -5.96 25.94 -15.65
C ASP A 167 -6.27 25.41 -14.24
N PHE A 168 -5.34 24.64 -13.65
CA PHE A 168 -5.43 24.25 -12.24
C PHE A 168 -5.48 25.48 -11.31
N VAL A 169 -4.61 26.47 -11.53
CA VAL A 169 -4.55 27.69 -10.72
C VAL A 169 -5.85 28.48 -10.83
N GLN A 170 -6.39 28.64 -12.04
CA GLN A 170 -7.64 29.36 -12.24
C GLN A 170 -8.79 28.75 -11.42
N HIS A 171 -8.87 27.43 -11.37
CA HIS A 171 -9.86 26.72 -10.53
C HIS A 171 -9.60 26.81 -9.02
N MET A 172 -8.34 26.98 -8.61
CA MET A 172 -8.00 27.20 -7.20
C MET A 172 -8.30 28.63 -6.76
N VAL A 173 -7.96 29.65 -7.57
CA VAL A 173 -8.22 31.07 -7.26
C VAL A 173 -9.72 31.32 -7.10
N ASN A 174 -10.55 30.72 -7.95
CA ASN A 174 -12.02 30.85 -7.87
C ASN A 174 -12.65 30.19 -6.61
N ASN A 175 -11.85 29.55 -5.75
CA ASN A 175 -12.30 28.78 -4.59
C ASN A 175 -11.68 29.17 -3.25
N LEU A 176 -10.55 29.87 -3.31
CA LEU A 176 -9.71 30.18 -2.18
C LEU A 176 -9.91 31.65 -1.78
N ASP A 177 -11.06 31.96 -1.18
CA ASP A 177 -11.22 33.23 -0.47
C ASP A 177 -10.18 33.28 0.67
N ASP A 178 -9.21 34.17 0.58
CA ASP A 178 -8.18 34.50 1.60
C ASP A 178 -7.41 33.31 2.22
N THR A 179 -7.28 32.20 1.49
CA THR A 179 -6.63 31.00 2.03
C THR A 179 -5.14 30.95 1.68
N ASN A 180 -4.30 30.78 2.71
CA ASN A 180 -2.86 30.60 2.54
C ASN A 180 -2.56 29.35 1.70
N VAL A 181 -1.85 29.56 0.58
CA VAL A 181 -1.37 28.47 -0.29
C VAL A 181 -0.26 27.71 0.43
N THR A 182 -0.33 26.38 0.43
CA THR A 182 0.75 25.56 1.01
C THR A 182 2.05 25.71 0.20
N PRO A 183 3.24 25.60 0.80
CA PRO A 183 4.50 25.67 0.04
C PRO A 183 4.57 24.66 -1.11
N LYS A 184 3.98 23.47 -0.96
CA LYS A 184 3.90 22.46 -2.04
C LYS A 184 2.99 22.90 -3.19
N ALA A 185 1.85 23.50 -2.88
CA ALA A 185 0.95 24.05 -3.90
C ALA A 185 1.57 25.25 -4.61
N HIS A 186 2.33 26.09 -3.90
CA HIS A 186 3.10 27.18 -4.51
C HIS A 186 4.21 26.64 -5.42
N TYR A 187 4.96 25.61 -4.99
CA TYR A 187 5.99 24.98 -5.83
C TYR A 187 5.42 24.38 -7.12
N LEU A 188 4.20 23.84 -7.09
CA LEU A 188 3.52 23.35 -8.30
C LEU A 188 3.35 24.44 -9.36
N LEU A 189 3.28 25.71 -8.99
CA LEU A 189 3.22 26.83 -9.94
C LEU A 189 4.50 26.96 -10.76
N HIS A 190 5.63 26.64 -10.15
CA HIS A 190 6.97 26.77 -10.72
C HIS A 190 7.53 25.44 -11.26
N ILE A 191 6.75 24.36 -11.22
CA ILE A 191 7.27 23.04 -11.62
C ILE A 191 7.58 22.96 -13.12
N HIS A 192 6.88 23.76 -13.95
CA HIS A 192 7.15 23.85 -15.38
C HIS A 192 8.56 24.40 -15.68
N GLU A 193 9.07 25.35 -14.89
CA GLU A 193 10.44 25.88 -15.04
C GLU A 193 11.50 24.78 -14.85
N ASN A 194 11.24 23.85 -13.93
CA ASN A 194 12.10 22.67 -13.75
C ASN A 194 11.99 21.70 -14.92
N ALA A 195 10.79 21.53 -15.48
CA ALA A 195 10.59 20.72 -16.67
C ALA A 195 11.30 21.34 -17.89
N GLU A 196 11.29 22.66 -18.06
CA GLU A 196 12.02 23.37 -19.11
C GLU A 196 13.53 23.18 -18.96
N ARG A 197 14.06 23.34 -17.74
CA ARG A 197 15.50 23.28 -17.46
C ARG A 197 16.07 21.86 -17.55
N TYR A 198 15.39 20.88 -16.98
CA TYR A 198 15.91 19.52 -16.83
C TYR A 198 15.27 18.51 -17.79
N LYS A 199 14.24 18.93 -18.54
CA LYS A 199 13.45 18.07 -19.45
C LYS A 199 12.86 16.84 -18.76
N THR A 200 12.67 16.89 -17.44
CA THR A 200 12.08 15.80 -16.64
C THR A 200 11.65 16.32 -15.27
N LEU A 201 10.63 15.70 -14.70
CA LEU A 201 10.20 15.91 -13.31
C LEU A 201 10.40 14.64 -12.46
N GLY A 202 10.22 13.46 -13.05
CA GLY A 202 10.27 12.19 -12.32
C GLY A 202 11.67 11.64 -12.10
N LEU A 203 12.62 11.87 -13.02
CA LEU A 203 13.98 11.31 -12.91
C LEU A 203 14.79 11.92 -11.77
N ILE A 204 14.51 13.17 -11.43
CA ILE A 204 15.14 13.90 -10.32
C ILE A 204 14.38 13.74 -8.99
N SER A 205 13.31 12.95 -8.98
CA SER A 205 12.47 12.78 -7.80
C SER A 205 13.09 11.85 -6.76
N GLU A 206 12.71 12.05 -5.49
CA GLU A 206 13.13 11.18 -4.37
C GLU A 206 12.50 9.78 -4.41
N GLN A 207 11.60 9.50 -5.36
CA GLN A 207 10.90 8.21 -5.46
C GLN A 207 11.85 7.02 -5.61
N ALA A 208 12.97 7.20 -6.31
CA ALA A 208 14.00 6.16 -6.42
C ALA A 208 14.68 5.87 -5.06
N ILE A 209 14.89 6.92 -4.25
CA ILE A 209 15.47 6.81 -2.91
C ILE A 209 14.47 6.13 -1.97
N GLU A 210 13.18 6.49 -2.04
CA GLU A 210 12.13 5.82 -1.25
C GLU A 210 12.01 4.33 -1.59
N ALA A 211 12.08 3.97 -2.87
CA ALA A 211 12.08 2.58 -3.30
C ALA A 211 13.32 1.82 -2.79
N LEU A 212 14.49 2.47 -2.82
CA LEU A 212 15.72 1.93 -2.24
C LEU A 212 15.57 1.71 -0.73
N HIS A 213 15.02 2.68 0.01
CA HIS A 213 14.75 2.53 1.45
C HIS A 213 13.87 1.32 1.76
N ALA A 214 12.79 1.11 0.99
CA ALA A 214 11.92 -0.06 1.16
C ALA A 214 12.68 -1.37 0.88
N PHE A 215 13.49 -1.41 -0.18
CA PHE A 215 14.33 -2.56 -0.49
C PHE A 215 15.34 -2.86 0.63
N VAL A 216 16.04 -1.84 1.12
CA VAL A 216 17.00 -1.94 2.23
C VAL A 216 16.31 -2.47 3.48
N ASN A 217 15.15 -1.91 3.86
CA ASN A 217 14.37 -2.39 5.02
C ASN A 217 13.99 -3.88 4.90
N SER A 218 13.64 -4.34 3.69
CA SER A 218 13.36 -5.77 3.45
C SER A 218 14.58 -6.67 3.70
N ILE A 219 15.79 -6.17 3.38
CA ILE A 219 17.04 -6.90 3.61
C ILE A 219 17.36 -6.89 5.11
N TYR A 220 17.22 -5.74 5.77
CA TYR A 220 17.38 -5.61 7.21
C TYR A 220 16.49 -6.57 8.00
N SER A 221 15.23 -6.73 7.59
CA SER A 221 14.32 -7.70 8.20
C SER A 221 14.81 -9.14 8.04
N ARG A 222 15.36 -9.48 6.88
CA ARG A 222 15.95 -10.81 6.61
C ARG A 222 17.24 -11.04 7.40
N ALA A 223 18.02 -9.98 7.60
CA ALA A 223 19.27 -9.97 8.35
C ALA A 223 19.08 -9.74 9.86
N SER A 224 17.84 -9.83 10.37
CA SER A 224 17.50 -9.51 11.76
C SER A 224 18.17 -10.40 12.80
N PHE A 225 18.68 -11.56 12.40
CA PHE A 225 19.39 -12.50 13.26
C PHE A 225 20.86 -12.13 13.51
N PHE A 226 21.44 -11.18 12.75
CA PHE A 226 22.78 -10.68 12.97
C PHE A 226 22.82 -9.60 14.06
N LYS A 227 23.97 -9.47 14.74
CA LYS A 227 24.25 -8.30 15.58
C LYS A 227 24.32 -7.04 14.72
N LYS A 228 24.04 -5.88 15.30
CA LYS A 228 23.88 -4.62 14.56
C LYS A 228 25.07 -4.30 13.65
N GLU A 229 26.29 -4.42 14.16
CA GLU A 229 27.54 -4.15 13.42
C GLU A 229 27.70 -5.10 12.21
N ASP A 230 27.55 -6.40 12.43
CA ASP A 230 27.63 -7.41 11.36
C ASP A 230 26.51 -7.28 10.33
N ARG A 231 25.33 -6.82 10.78
CA ARG A 231 24.14 -6.67 9.96
C ARG A 231 24.32 -5.58 8.92
N ASP A 232 24.84 -4.42 9.32
CA ASP A 232 25.03 -3.29 8.42
C ASP A 232 26.05 -3.64 7.32
N GLU A 233 27.18 -4.27 7.70
CA GLU A 233 28.18 -4.75 6.74
C GLU A 233 27.60 -5.80 5.77
N TRP A 234 26.83 -6.76 6.30
CA TRP A 234 26.20 -7.79 5.49
C TRP A 234 25.17 -7.22 4.51
N VAL A 235 24.32 -6.30 4.95
CA VAL A 235 23.32 -5.62 4.11
C VAL A 235 24.02 -4.88 2.96
N MET A 236 25.08 -4.14 3.25
CA MET A 236 25.85 -3.41 2.23
C MET A 236 26.48 -4.37 1.21
N LYS A 237 27.16 -5.44 1.67
CA LYS A 237 27.73 -6.46 0.78
C LYS A 237 26.66 -7.12 -0.10
N TYR A 238 25.48 -7.36 0.44
CA TYR A 238 24.37 -7.94 -0.31
C TYR A 238 23.91 -6.99 -1.43
N ILE A 239 23.72 -5.70 -1.14
CA ILE A 239 23.31 -4.69 -2.12
C ILE A 239 24.34 -4.60 -3.27
N PHE A 240 25.63 -4.48 -2.94
CA PHE A 240 26.69 -4.42 -3.95
C PHE A 240 26.72 -5.66 -4.87
N ARG A 241 26.59 -6.86 -4.29
CA ARG A 241 26.56 -8.10 -5.07
C ARG A 241 25.37 -8.17 -6.01
N GLN A 242 24.19 -7.73 -5.57
CA GLN A 242 22.99 -7.69 -6.41
C GLN A 242 23.14 -6.74 -7.59
N ASN A 243 23.80 -5.58 -7.40
CA ASN A 243 24.08 -4.65 -8.49
C ASN A 243 25.03 -5.28 -9.52
N ILE A 244 26.14 -5.88 -9.07
CA ILE A 244 27.10 -6.56 -9.95
C ILE A 244 26.41 -7.66 -10.77
N LEU A 245 25.59 -8.51 -10.13
CA LEU A 245 24.87 -9.59 -10.83
C LEU A 245 23.92 -9.05 -11.89
N LYS A 246 23.21 -7.96 -11.62
CA LYS A 246 22.28 -7.33 -12.57
C LYS A 246 22.99 -6.66 -13.75
N ASP A 247 24.15 -6.06 -13.51
CA ASP A 247 24.95 -5.44 -14.57
C ASP A 247 25.56 -6.50 -15.49
N MET A 248 25.99 -7.63 -14.91
CA MET A 248 26.49 -8.77 -15.65
C MET A 248 25.40 -9.48 -16.46
N SER A 249 24.14 -9.48 -16.00
CA SER A 249 23.02 -10.12 -16.70
C SER A 249 22.40 -9.27 -17.83
N LYS A 250 22.82 -8.01 -18.01
CA LYS A 250 22.31 -7.11 -19.07
C LYS A 250 23.15 -7.11 -20.35
N LYS A 251 24.12 -8.02 -20.47
CA LYS A 251 24.88 -8.25 -21.69
C LYS A 251 24.22 -9.37 -22.50
N GLU A 252 23.12 -9.06 -23.17
CA GLU A 252 22.46 -9.79 -24.27
C GLU A 252 21.46 -8.86 -24.94
#